data_AF-A0A3M7AF95-F1
#
_entry.id   AF-A0A3M7AF95-F1
#
_cell.length_a   1.000
_cell.length_b   1.000
_cell.length_c   1.000
_cell.angle_alpha   90.00
_cell.angle_beta   90.00
_cell.angle_gamma   90.00
#
_symmetry.space_group_name_H-M   'P 1'
#
loop_
_entity.id
_entity.type
_entity.pdbx_description
1 polymer ?
#
loop_
_entity_poly.entity_id
_entity_poly.type
_entity_poly.pdbx_seq_one_letter_code
_entity_poly.pdbx_strand_id
1 'polypeptide(L)'
;MSDDKKPTRPSAPPRQITVNPVLDEEHTSVPVTPVLESASDDQFGGRAPSFERLAEINASQDNENGGAQTEPTPAGNDVKSSDELLRRFSLSSERSMKNDLADVDPRAAHPNLHLSGHVISATFCVPYKIGYSGHGNEWELVHRRGTSALFDSFTYLASSESPWNHTLVGWTGEIDRTNSTPSAKQNGRANSSLHAHPLNKASAPIPTDAGRAKQEPSTEQSELRIRPEDRRRLEKQLERDHGGRVCPVWLANDVDDQDRYILRDQQRWRKYGEHELFTLFHYKMNEPSDGRALRKSWADYYRMNRAFADTIMSIYKPGDVILVHDYHLLLLPSLLRQRIHTIYVGFFLHVPFPSSEYYRCLTRRKEVLEGVLGANMIGFQAYSYSRHFSSCCTRILGFDSSSAGVDAFGAHVAVDVFPIGINANTTIQAAFESPEVEEKVSALREMYSGKKIIVGRDRLDSVRGVAQKLQAFEIFLERNPEWRDQVVLIQVTSPTSIEEREDKGDKTANKISDLVA
;
A
#
# COMPACT_ATOMS: atom_id res chain seq x y z
N MET A 1 48.81 -26.91 -9.39
CA MET A 1 48.04 -26.25 -8.32
C MET A 1 47.41 -25.02 -8.94
N SER A 2 46.21 -25.20 -9.46
CA SER A 2 45.44 -24.13 -10.09
C SER A 2 44.60 -23.51 -8.98
N ASP A 3 44.89 -22.26 -8.60
CA ASP A 3 44.05 -21.49 -7.69
C ASP A 3 42.69 -21.26 -8.36
N ASP A 4 41.75 -22.16 -8.13
CA ASP A 4 40.34 -21.94 -8.40
C ASP A 4 39.87 -20.81 -7.48
N LYS A 5 39.99 -19.57 -7.99
CA LYS A 5 39.36 -18.40 -7.38
C LYS A 5 37.86 -18.70 -7.29
N LYS A 6 37.40 -19.04 -6.08
CA LYS A 6 35.97 -19.05 -5.72
C LYS A 6 35.35 -17.78 -6.31
N PRO A 7 34.21 -17.86 -7.03
CA PRO A 7 33.58 -16.68 -7.60
C PRO A 7 33.26 -15.69 -6.48
N THR A 8 34.06 -14.63 -6.40
CA THR A 8 33.89 -13.57 -5.42
C THR A 8 32.58 -12.87 -5.70
N ARG A 9 31.82 -12.62 -4.64
CA ARG A 9 30.57 -11.88 -4.70
C ARG A 9 30.82 -10.54 -5.43
N PRO A 10 29.95 -10.13 -6.38
CA PRO A 10 30.07 -8.81 -6.99
C PRO A 10 30.10 -7.73 -5.91
N SER A 11 31.01 -6.77 -6.04
CA SER A 11 31.05 -5.59 -5.16
C SER A 11 29.76 -4.79 -5.30
N ALA A 12 29.38 -4.05 -4.26
CA ALA A 12 28.25 -3.13 -4.33
C ALA A 12 28.41 -2.21 -5.57
N PRO A 13 27.34 -2.01 -6.36
CA PRO A 13 27.41 -1.11 -7.51
C PRO A 13 27.77 0.31 -7.04
N PRO A 14 28.56 1.07 -7.83
CA PRO A 14 28.85 2.46 -7.50
C PRO A 14 27.56 3.26 -7.39
N ARG A 15 27.50 4.16 -6.40
CA ARG A 15 26.34 5.02 -6.10
C ARG A 15 25.99 5.83 -7.36
N GLN A 16 24.96 5.42 -8.11
CA GLN A 16 24.37 6.27 -9.13
C GLN A 16 23.75 7.47 -8.42
N ILE A 17 24.16 8.68 -8.81
CA ILE A 17 23.53 9.92 -8.37
C ILE A 17 22.11 9.84 -8.93
N THR A 18 21.14 9.61 -8.04
CA THR A 18 19.74 9.38 -8.36
C THR A 18 19.16 10.59 -9.07
N VAL A 19 19.08 10.51 -10.40
CA VAL A 19 18.11 11.30 -11.15
C VAL A 19 16.73 10.81 -10.71
N ASN A 20 15.77 11.73 -10.52
CA ASN A 20 14.39 11.38 -10.21
C ASN A 20 13.89 10.35 -11.25
N PRO A 21 13.30 9.20 -10.85
CA PRO A 21 12.87 8.15 -11.78
C PRO A 21 11.91 8.63 -12.88
N VAL A 22 11.22 9.75 -12.65
CA VAL A 22 10.32 10.39 -13.63
C VAL A 22 11.09 11.07 -14.78
N LEU A 23 12.38 11.33 -14.61
CA LEU A 23 13.26 12.01 -15.56
C LEU A 23 14.21 11.04 -16.28
N ASP A 24 14.13 9.75 -16.00
CA ASP A 24 14.96 8.72 -16.64
C ASP A 24 14.19 8.03 -17.77
N GLU A 25 14.65 8.22 -19.02
CA GLU A 25 14.00 7.66 -20.21
C GLU A 25 13.92 6.13 -20.15
N GLU A 26 14.89 5.44 -19.52
CA GLU A 26 14.92 3.98 -19.37
C GLU A 26 13.80 3.43 -18.46
N HIS A 27 13.29 4.24 -17.53
CA HIS A 27 12.20 3.87 -16.61
C HIS A 27 10.82 4.19 -17.16
N THR A 28 10.71 5.11 -18.13
CA THR A 28 9.48 5.36 -18.87
C THR A 28 9.22 4.33 -19.98
N SER A 29 10.26 3.59 -20.40
CA SER A 29 10.22 2.60 -21.48
C SER A 29 10.12 1.15 -21.00
N VAL A 30 9.58 0.89 -19.80
CA VAL A 30 9.25 -0.49 -19.40
C VAL A 30 8.07 -0.96 -20.26
N PRO A 31 8.20 -2.02 -21.08
CA PRO A 31 7.09 -2.52 -21.87
C PRO A 31 6.00 -3.03 -20.92
N VAL A 32 4.89 -2.30 -20.87
CA VAL A 32 3.62 -2.91 -20.44
C VAL A 32 3.28 -3.96 -21.49
N THR A 33 2.81 -5.12 -21.05
CA THR A 33 2.41 -6.30 -21.84
C THR A 33 2.07 -5.94 -23.29
N PRO A 34 2.72 -6.58 -24.29
CA PRO A 34 2.45 -6.24 -25.68
C PRO A 34 0.95 -6.41 -25.94
N VAL A 35 0.32 -5.31 -26.35
CA VAL A 35 -0.95 -5.39 -27.08
C VAL A 35 -0.65 -6.28 -28.28
N LEU A 36 -1.52 -7.27 -28.54
CA LEU A 36 -1.43 -8.09 -29.73
C LEU A 36 -1.30 -7.16 -30.95
N GLU A 37 -0.10 -7.00 -31.46
CA GLU A 37 0.10 -6.47 -32.80
C GLU A 37 -0.53 -7.50 -33.71
N SER A 38 -1.59 -7.08 -34.40
CA SER A 38 -2.21 -7.86 -35.45
C SER A 38 -1.15 -8.09 -36.52
N ALA A 39 -0.54 -9.29 -36.49
CA ALA A 39 0.25 -9.79 -37.59
C ALA A 39 -0.62 -9.73 -38.85
N SER A 40 -0.14 -8.96 -39.81
CA SER A 40 -0.57 -8.99 -41.19
C SER A 40 -0.42 -10.41 -41.72
N ASP A 41 -1.52 -11.11 -41.89
CA ASP A 41 -1.59 -12.22 -42.83
C ASP A 41 -2.85 -12.02 -43.69
N ASP A 42 -2.59 -11.65 -44.94
CA ASP A 42 -3.55 -11.53 -46.02
C ASP A 42 -4.14 -12.91 -46.32
N GLN A 43 -5.39 -13.13 -45.91
CA GLN A 43 -6.40 -13.88 -46.67
C GLN A 43 -7.69 -13.98 -45.86
N PHE A 44 -8.71 -13.21 -46.24
CA PHE A 44 -10.10 -13.64 -46.48
C PHE A 44 -10.98 -12.38 -46.61
N GLY A 45 -11.57 -12.21 -47.80
CA GLY A 45 -12.29 -11.01 -48.19
C GLY A 45 -13.62 -10.80 -47.46
N GLY A 46 -13.85 -9.56 -47.02
CA GLY A 46 -15.13 -9.07 -46.51
C GLY A 46 -15.04 -7.58 -46.18
N ARG A 47 -15.65 -6.73 -47.02
CA ARG A 47 -15.60 -5.25 -46.97
C ARG A 47 -16.11 -4.68 -45.64
N ALA A 48 -15.30 -3.89 -44.95
CA ALA A 48 -15.73 -2.92 -43.92
C ALA A 48 -15.22 -1.50 -44.30
N PRO A 49 -16.01 -0.43 -44.12
CA PRO A 49 -15.68 0.90 -44.64
C PRO A 49 -14.64 1.63 -43.77
N SER A 50 -13.77 2.41 -44.42
CA SER A 50 -12.69 3.19 -43.81
C SER A 50 -13.17 4.44 -43.05
N PHE A 51 -12.32 4.87 -42.12
CA PHE A 51 -12.50 5.90 -41.09
C PHE A 51 -12.70 7.34 -41.62
N GLU A 52 -12.65 7.56 -42.94
CA GLU A 52 -12.79 8.89 -43.56
C GLU A 52 -14.25 9.36 -43.66
N ARG A 53 -15.24 8.46 -43.56
CA ARG A 53 -16.67 8.84 -43.64
C ARG A 53 -17.31 9.33 -42.34
N LEU A 54 -16.63 9.22 -41.20
CA LEU A 54 -17.15 9.71 -39.91
C LEU A 54 -16.82 11.20 -39.67
N ALA A 55 -15.87 11.77 -40.41
CA ALA A 55 -15.56 13.20 -40.36
C ALA A 55 -16.56 14.06 -41.15
N GLU A 56 -17.19 13.51 -42.19
CA GLU A 56 -18.15 14.25 -43.03
C GLU A 56 -19.57 14.34 -42.43
N ILE A 57 -19.91 13.52 -41.42
CA ILE A 57 -21.26 13.51 -40.83
C ILE A 57 -21.41 14.57 -39.72
N ASN A 58 -20.32 15.00 -39.09
CA ASN A 58 -20.34 16.05 -38.06
C ASN A 58 -20.29 17.49 -38.60
N ALA A 59 -20.16 17.68 -39.92
CA ALA A 59 -20.10 19.00 -40.55
C ALA A 59 -21.46 19.53 -41.06
N SER A 60 -22.56 18.83 -40.78
CA SER A 60 -23.91 19.15 -41.31
C SER A 60 -24.98 19.42 -40.25
N GLN A 61 -24.60 19.73 -39.02
CA GLN A 61 -25.54 20.20 -37.98
C GLN A 61 -24.98 21.42 -37.24
N ASP A 62 -24.90 22.55 -37.94
CA ASP A 62 -24.90 23.89 -37.33
C ASP A 62 -25.30 24.91 -38.40
N ASN A 63 -26.59 25.00 -38.65
CA ASN A 63 -27.15 26.12 -39.41
C ASN A 63 -28.63 26.30 -39.02
N GLU A 64 -28.88 27.08 -37.97
CA GLU A 64 -30.11 27.89 -37.76
C GLU A 64 -30.08 28.61 -36.40
N ASN A 65 -29.55 29.84 -36.38
CA ASN A 65 -30.25 31.04 -35.92
C ASN A 65 -29.30 32.24 -35.83
N GLY A 66 -29.70 33.33 -36.49
CA GLY A 66 -28.91 34.55 -36.66
C GLY A 66 -29.03 35.56 -35.52
N GLY A 67 -28.03 36.44 -35.46
CA GLY A 67 -28.04 37.66 -34.64
C GLY A 67 -26.70 38.39 -34.64
N ALA A 68 -26.51 39.30 -35.63
CA ALA A 68 -25.57 40.44 -35.75
C ALA A 68 -24.29 40.45 -34.89
N GLN A 69 -23.11 40.16 -35.48
CA GLN A 69 -22.16 41.10 -36.09
C GLN A 69 -21.64 42.26 -35.22
N THR A 70 -20.39 42.13 -34.76
CA THR A 70 -19.31 43.11 -35.00
C THR A 70 -18.00 42.34 -35.19
N GLU A 71 -17.40 42.43 -36.38
CA GLU A 71 -16.15 41.76 -36.74
C GLU A 71 -14.88 42.51 -36.30
N PRO A 72 -13.73 41.80 -36.22
CA PRO A 72 -12.44 42.28 -35.72
C PRO A 72 -11.44 42.62 -36.85
N THR A 73 -10.24 43.08 -36.51
CA THR A 73 -9.10 43.20 -37.46
C THR A 73 -7.77 43.03 -36.70
N PRO A 74 -6.64 42.68 -37.36
CA PRO A 74 -6.17 41.29 -37.41
C PRO A 74 -4.66 41.12 -37.09
N ALA A 75 -4.23 39.93 -36.70
CA ALA A 75 -2.87 39.38 -36.88
C ALA A 75 -2.79 38.03 -36.15
N GLY A 76 -2.33 36.91 -36.69
CA GLY A 76 -1.85 36.52 -38.00
C GLY A 76 -1.71 35.00 -37.90
N ASN A 77 -1.99 34.29 -38.99
CA ASN A 77 -1.73 32.87 -39.11
C ASN A 77 -0.24 32.60 -38.89
N ASP A 78 0.08 31.69 -37.96
CA ASP A 78 1.28 30.86 -38.14
C ASP A 78 1.06 29.45 -37.59
N VAL A 79 1.27 28.51 -38.50
CA VAL A 79 1.14 27.06 -38.39
C VAL A 79 2.21 26.57 -37.41
N LYS A 80 1.80 25.95 -36.30
CA LYS A 80 2.74 25.40 -35.30
C LYS A 80 3.30 24.06 -35.78
N SER A 81 4.51 24.11 -36.33
CA SER A 81 5.37 22.93 -36.55
C SER A 81 5.70 22.24 -35.22
N SER A 82 5.80 20.90 -35.26
CA SER A 82 6.24 20.03 -34.15
C SER A 82 7.59 20.46 -33.55
N ASP A 83 8.43 21.14 -34.34
CA ASP A 83 9.73 21.65 -33.90
C ASP A 83 9.63 22.83 -32.92
N GLU A 84 8.56 23.65 -33.00
CA GLU A 84 8.32 24.76 -32.06
C GLU A 84 7.93 24.22 -30.67
N LEU A 85 7.21 23.10 -30.63
CA LEU A 85 6.88 22.38 -29.39
C LEU A 85 8.12 21.72 -28.79
N LEU A 86 8.95 21.05 -29.59
CA LEU A 86 10.22 20.47 -29.14
C LEU A 86 11.20 21.53 -28.63
N ARG A 87 11.23 22.72 -29.26
CA ARG A 87 12.04 23.85 -28.79
C ARG A 87 11.54 24.42 -27.47
N ARG A 88 10.22 24.45 -27.22
CA ARG A 88 9.66 24.81 -25.91
C ARG A 88 9.96 23.77 -24.82
N PHE A 89 10.00 22.49 -25.16
CA PHE A 89 10.48 21.44 -24.24
C PHE A 89 11.99 21.60 -23.95
N SER A 90 12.81 21.90 -24.96
CA SER A 90 14.24 22.10 -24.79
C SER A 90 14.58 23.36 -23.98
N LEU A 91 13.84 24.46 -24.16
CA LEU A 91 13.98 25.69 -23.37
C LEU A 91 13.48 25.56 -21.93
N SER A 92 12.72 24.50 -21.60
CA SER A 92 12.35 24.17 -20.22
C SER A 92 13.45 23.40 -19.47
N SER A 93 14.45 22.89 -20.19
CA SER A 93 15.62 22.18 -19.64
C SER A 93 16.68 23.15 -19.09
N GLU A 94 16.68 24.43 -19.49
CA GLU A 94 17.58 25.47 -18.96
C GLU A 94 17.05 26.18 -17.70
N ARG A 95 16.15 25.56 -16.94
CA ARG A 95 16.00 25.94 -15.52
C ARG A 95 17.20 25.37 -14.78
N SER A 96 18.23 26.22 -14.67
CA SER A 96 19.27 26.23 -13.63
C SER A 96 19.10 25.08 -12.66
N MET A 97 20.01 24.08 -12.71
CA MET A 97 20.29 23.09 -11.67
C MET A 97 19.45 23.36 -10.44
N LYS A 98 18.21 22.83 -10.41
CA LYS A 98 17.37 23.00 -9.23
C LYS A 98 18.14 22.26 -8.15
N ASN A 99 18.67 23.00 -7.17
CA ASN A 99 19.07 22.44 -5.88
C ASN A 99 18.07 21.34 -5.56
N ASP A 100 18.55 20.15 -5.19
CA ASP A 100 17.70 19.03 -4.81
C ASP A 100 16.59 19.59 -3.91
N LEU A 101 15.32 19.36 -4.25
CA LEU A 101 14.20 19.94 -3.49
C LEU A 101 14.24 19.53 -1.99
N ALA A 102 15.06 18.53 -1.66
CA ALA A 102 15.44 18.13 -0.31
C ALA A 102 16.29 19.17 0.46
N ASP A 103 17.05 20.02 -0.23
CA ASP A 103 17.94 21.03 0.37
C ASP A 103 17.25 22.36 0.68
N VAL A 104 16.03 22.56 0.16
CA VAL A 104 15.28 23.80 0.37
C VAL A 104 14.27 23.61 1.48
N ASP A 105 14.52 24.19 2.65
CA ASP A 105 13.54 24.21 3.75
C ASP A 105 12.25 24.90 3.28
N PRO A 106 11.10 24.19 3.21
CA PRO A 106 9.84 24.77 2.75
C PRO A 106 9.39 25.97 3.59
N ARG A 107 9.80 26.06 4.87
CA ARG A 107 9.54 27.22 5.72
C ARG A 107 10.22 28.48 5.20
N ALA A 108 11.46 28.33 4.73
CA ALA A 108 12.25 29.43 4.18
C ALA A 108 11.81 29.79 2.75
N ALA A 109 11.47 28.79 1.94
CA ALA A 109 10.98 29.03 0.58
C ALA A 109 9.58 29.67 0.54
N HIS A 110 8.73 29.35 1.52
CA HIS A 110 7.33 29.79 1.55
C HIS A 110 6.94 30.36 2.93
N PRO A 111 7.50 31.51 3.35
CA PRO A 111 7.27 32.06 4.69
C PRO A 111 5.80 32.42 4.97
N ASN A 112 5.04 32.76 3.93
CA ASN A 112 3.62 33.11 4.04
C ASN A 112 2.71 31.94 4.44
N LEU A 113 3.19 30.69 4.35
CA LEU A 113 2.41 29.52 4.76
C LEU A 113 2.40 29.31 6.27
N HIS A 114 3.26 30.02 7.02
CA HIS A 114 3.39 29.93 8.47
C HIS A 114 3.55 28.49 8.98
N LEU A 115 4.39 27.71 8.27
CA LEU A 115 4.64 26.31 8.57
C LEU A 115 5.41 26.16 9.89
N SER A 116 4.96 25.22 10.73
CA SER A 116 5.55 25.00 12.06
C SER A 116 6.89 24.26 12.03
N GLY A 117 7.19 23.55 10.92
CA GLY A 117 8.31 22.61 10.84
C GLY A 117 8.03 21.26 11.48
N HIS A 118 6.77 20.90 11.65
CA HIS A 118 6.33 19.62 12.20
C HIS A 118 5.42 18.87 11.21
N VAL A 119 5.74 17.60 10.97
CA VAL A 119 4.97 16.68 10.14
C VAL A 119 4.28 15.64 11.03
N ILE A 120 2.98 15.48 10.84
CA ILE A 120 2.18 14.43 11.48
C ILE A 120 1.82 13.39 10.41
N SER A 121 2.46 12.22 10.45
CA SER A 121 2.08 11.12 9.56
C SER A 121 0.99 10.27 10.20
N ALA A 122 -0.12 10.04 9.49
CA ALA A 122 -1.20 9.15 9.89
C ALA A 122 -1.18 7.88 9.04
N THR A 123 -0.95 6.74 9.68
CA THR A 123 -0.94 5.42 9.03
C THR A 123 -1.88 4.46 9.75
N PHE A 124 -2.38 3.43 9.08
CA PHE A 124 -3.35 2.54 9.71
C PHE A 124 -2.81 1.87 10.97
N CYS A 125 -1.62 1.28 10.92
CA CYS A 125 -1.02 0.59 12.05
C CYS A 125 0.35 1.16 12.38
N VAL A 126 0.66 1.27 13.67
CA VAL A 126 2.04 1.55 14.10
C VAL A 126 3.00 0.43 13.65
N PRO A 127 4.33 0.70 13.58
CA PRO A 127 5.32 -0.26 13.09
C PRO A 127 5.53 -1.48 14.02
N TYR A 128 4.71 -1.62 15.06
CA TYR A 128 4.81 -2.66 16.08
C TYR A 128 3.50 -3.46 16.16
N LYS A 129 3.65 -4.71 16.55
CA LYS A 129 2.60 -5.53 17.16
C LYS A 129 2.79 -5.47 18.66
N ILE A 130 1.68 -5.41 19.38
CA ILE A 130 1.67 -5.17 20.81
C ILE A 130 1.13 -6.42 21.49
N GLY A 131 1.95 -7.07 22.30
CA GLY A 131 1.57 -8.16 23.19
C GLY A 131 1.35 -7.63 24.61
N TYR A 132 0.32 -8.14 25.30
CA TYR A 132 0.01 -7.77 26.68
C TYR A 132 0.06 -9.00 27.60
N SER A 133 1.01 -9.01 28.54
CA SER A 133 1.09 -10.04 29.58
C SER A 133 0.34 -9.60 30.84
N GLY A 134 -0.85 -10.17 31.05
CA GLY A 134 -1.74 -9.79 32.15
C GLY A 134 -1.26 -10.15 33.56
N HIS A 135 -0.16 -10.89 33.71
CA HIS A 135 0.42 -11.26 35.02
C HIS A 135 1.68 -10.46 35.39
N GLY A 136 2.32 -9.77 34.43
CA GLY A 136 3.55 -9.00 34.66
C GLY A 136 3.43 -7.50 34.39
N ASN A 137 2.29 -7.02 33.89
CA ASN A 137 2.13 -5.63 33.46
C ASN A 137 3.15 -5.19 32.39
N GLU A 138 3.74 -6.13 31.66
CA GLU A 138 4.75 -5.89 30.64
C GLU A 138 4.15 -5.94 29.24
N TRP A 139 4.45 -4.90 28.46
CA TRP A 139 4.09 -4.75 27.07
C TRP A 139 5.24 -5.24 26.20
N GLU A 140 4.95 -6.21 25.33
CA GLU A 140 5.91 -6.71 24.35
C GLU A 140 5.68 -6.00 23.02
N LEU A 141 6.73 -5.39 22.48
CA LEU A 141 6.71 -4.73 21.18
C LEU A 141 7.50 -5.58 20.18
N VAL A 142 6.81 -6.11 19.17
CA VAL A 142 7.44 -6.89 18.09
C VAL A 142 7.29 -6.12 16.78
N HIS A 143 8.38 -5.97 16.03
CA HIS A 143 8.30 -5.28 14.74
C HIS A 143 7.27 -5.90 13.80
N ARG A 144 6.40 -5.04 13.26
CA ARG A 144 5.41 -5.40 12.27
C ARG A 144 6.10 -5.63 10.94
N ARG A 145 5.89 -6.81 10.36
CA ARG A 145 6.35 -7.12 9.01
C ARG A 145 5.41 -6.54 7.96
N GLY A 146 5.98 -6.15 6.83
CA GLY A 146 5.26 -5.52 5.72
C GLY A 146 5.53 -4.02 5.65
N THR A 147 5.28 -3.43 4.47
CA THR A 147 5.38 -1.97 4.23
C THR A 147 6.70 -1.34 4.70
N SER A 148 7.84 -2.01 4.47
CA SER A 148 9.16 -1.54 4.93
C SER A 148 9.50 -0.15 4.39
N ALA A 149 9.27 0.10 3.10
CA ALA A 149 9.52 1.40 2.48
C ALA A 149 8.79 2.56 3.20
N LEU A 150 7.54 2.33 3.63
CA LEU A 150 6.78 3.33 4.38
C LEU A 150 7.38 3.56 5.76
N PHE A 151 7.72 2.49 6.48
CA PHE A 151 8.33 2.63 7.81
C PHE A 151 9.73 3.24 7.76
N ASP A 152 10.53 2.91 6.75
CA ASP A 152 11.83 3.54 6.50
C ASP A 152 11.67 5.05 6.28
N SER A 153 10.61 5.48 5.58
CA SER A 153 10.32 6.91 5.40
C SER A 153 9.98 7.61 6.72
N PHE A 154 9.26 6.95 7.63
CA PHE A 154 8.97 7.49 8.96
C PHE A 154 10.22 7.54 9.82
N THR A 155 11.07 6.51 9.78
CA THR A 155 12.36 6.50 10.47
C THR A 155 13.26 7.62 9.97
N TYR A 156 13.29 7.90 8.66
CA TYR A 156 14.02 9.03 8.11
C TYR A 156 13.46 10.38 8.62
N LEU A 157 12.14 10.58 8.56
CA LEU A 157 11.50 11.81 9.04
C LEU A 157 11.71 12.05 10.55
N ALA A 158 11.80 10.97 11.32
CA ALA A 158 12.10 11.02 12.76
C ALA A 158 13.60 11.16 13.08
N SER A 159 14.48 10.96 12.09
CA SER A 159 15.92 11.05 12.31
C SER A 159 16.41 12.49 12.38
N SER A 160 17.62 12.68 12.91
CA SER A 160 18.31 13.98 12.90
C SER A 160 18.68 14.49 11.51
N GLU A 161 18.58 13.64 10.47
CA GLU A 161 18.83 14.03 9.08
C GLU A 161 17.66 14.84 8.51
N SER A 162 16.46 14.71 9.08
CA SER A 162 15.29 15.50 8.71
C SER A 162 15.31 16.86 9.42
N PRO A 163 15.16 17.99 8.71
CA PRO A 163 15.03 19.31 9.34
C PRO A 163 13.65 19.55 9.98
N TRP A 164 12.75 18.56 9.88
CA TRP A 164 11.38 18.59 10.39
C TRP A 164 11.22 17.65 11.56
N ASN A 165 10.47 18.09 12.57
CA ASN A 165 10.01 17.19 13.64
C ASN A 165 8.93 16.26 13.08
N HIS A 166 8.91 15.02 13.57
CA HIS A 166 7.94 14.02 13.12
C HIS A 166 7.15 13.43 14.29
N THR A 167 5.83 13.36 14.11
CA THR A 167 4.94 12.57 14.97
C THR A 167 4.20 11.55 14.11
N LEU A 168 4.26 10.28 14.50
CA LEU A 168 3.51 9.20 13.87
C LEU A 168 2.21 8.95 14.64
N VAL A 169 1.08 8.98 13.95
CA VAL A 169 -0.23 8.60 14.47
C VAL A 169 -0.68 7.29 13.80
N GLY A 170 -0.99 6.28 14.60
CA GLY A 170 -1.42 4.99 14.06
C GLY A 170 -2.12 4.12 15.08
N TRP A 171 -3.00 3.22 14.62
CA TRP A 171 -3.65 2.26 15.53
C TRP A 171 -2.61 1.24 16.01
N THR A 172 -2.75 0.81 17.27
CA THR A 172 -1.90 -0.21 17.90
C THR A 172 -1.88 -1.54 17.15
N GLY A 173 -2.89 -1.79 16.31
CA GLY A 173 -3.20 -3.12 15.83
C GLY A 173 -3.90 -3.94 16.91
N GLU A 174 -4.17 -5.19 16.57
CA GLU A 174 -4.67 -6.19 17.49
C GLU A 174 -3.67 -6.39 18.63
N ILE A 175 -4.18 -6.36 19.85
CA ILE A 175 -3.41 -6.65 21.05
C ILE A 175 -3.66 -8.09 21.45
N ASP A 176 -2.60 -8.89 21.39
CA ASP A 176 -2.61 -10.31 21.79
C ASP A 176 -2.35 -10.44 23.28
N ARG A 177 -3.12 -11.29 23.97
CA ARG A 177 -2.85 -11.62 25.38
C ARG A 177 -1.79 -12.73 25.43
N THR A 178 -0.60 -12.41 25.90
CA THR A 178 0.46 -13.41 26.05
C THR A 178 0.23 -14.21 27.34
N ASN A 179 -0.30 -15.42 27.21
CA ASN A 179 -0.30 -16.38 28.31
C ASN A 179 1.11 -16.97 28.40
N SER A 180 1.99 -16.39 29.22
CA SER A 180 3.31 -16.95 29.46
C SER A 180 3.18 -18.31 30.16
N THR A 181 3.32 -19.40 29.40
CA THR A 181 3.99 -20.58 29.95
C THR A 181 5.48 -20.31 29.72
N PRO A 182 6.36 -20.38 30.73
CA PRO A 182 7.77 -20.11 30.54
C PRO A 182 8.34 -21.15 29.57
N SER A 183 8.50 -20.78 28.30
CA SER A 183 9.19 -21.62 27.33
C SER A 183 10.67 -21.59 27.67
N ALA A 184 11.16 -22.69 28.20
CA ALA A 184 12.59 -22.95 28.33
C ALA A 184 13.24 -22.73 26.96
N LYS A 185 14.35 -21.99 26.94
CA LYS A 185 15.26 -21.83 25.81
C LYS A 185 15.49 -23.20 25.14
N GLN A 186 14.79 -23.50 24.04
CA GLN A 186 15.13 -24.63 23.19
C GLN A 186 16.23 -24.17 22.24
N ASN A 187 17.47 -24.45 22.67
CA ASN A 187 18.59 -24.62 21.78
C ASN A 187 18.24 -25.65 20.68
N GLY A 188 18.76 -25.40 19.48
CA GLY A 188 18.42 -26.10 18.27
C GLY A 188 18.38 -27.63 18.37
N ARG A 189 17.28 -28.19 17.86
CA ARG A 189 17.22 -29.50 17.22
C ARG A 189 16.05 -29.50 16.24
N ALA A 190 16.27 -30.08 15.07
CA ALA A 190 15.27 -30.27 14.04
C ALA A 190 14.06 -31.04 14.61
N ASN A 191 12.87 -30.46 14.55
CA ASN A 191 11.66 -31.14 14.97
C ASN A 191 11.18 -32.08 13.85
N SER A 192 11.28 -33.36 14.16
CA SER A 192 10.63 -34.46 13.45
C SER A 192 9.10 -34.36 13.57
N SER A 193 8.44 -34.93 12.56
CA SER A 193 7.02 -34.85 12.20
C SER A 193 6.04 -35.59 13.14
N LEU A 194 6.05 -35.32 14.45
CA LEU A 194 5.15 -36.01 15.40
C LEU A 194 4.00 -35.16 15.98
N HIS A 195 3.84 -33.90 15.56
CA HIS A 195 2.69 -33.05 15.94
C HIS A 195 2.10 -32.30 14.73
N ALA A 196 1.71 -33.05 13.69
CA ALA A 196 0.90 -32.51 12.60
C ALA A 196 -0.58 -32.53 13.00
N HIS A 197 -1.28 -31.41 12.83
CA HIS A 197 -2.74 -31.35 12.88
C HIS A 197 -3.32 -32.12 11.67
N PRO A 198 -4.41 -32.90 11.83
CA PRO A 198 -4.96 -33.66 10.73
C PRO A 198 -5.58 -32.73 9.67
N LEU A 199 -5.20 -32.95 8.41
CA LEU A 199 -5.60 -32.16 7.23
C LEU A 199 -7.10 -32.32 6.84
N ASN A 200 -7.86 -33.23 7.46
CA ASN A 200 -9.29 -33.43 7.20
C ASN A 200 -10.00 -34.03 8.43
N LYS A 201 -11.28 -33.69 8.63
CA LYS A 201 -12.21 -34.27 9.63
C LYS A 201 -12.30 -35.81 9.60
N ALA A 202 -12.04 -36.45 8.46
CA ALA A 202 -12.02 -37.91 8.34
C ALA A 202 -10.79 -38.58 9.00
N SER A 203 -9.76 -37.79 9.35
CA SER A 203 -8.48 -38.26 9.91
C SER A 203 -8.30 -37.86 11.38
N ALA A 204 -9.35 -37.38 12.05
CA ALA A 204 -9.31 -37.10 13.47
C ALA A 204 -9.37 -38.43 14.27
N PRO A 205 -8.49 -38.66 15.26
CA PRO A 205 -8.57 -39.84 16.10
C PRO A 205 -9.90 -39.84 16.88
N ILE A 206 -10.60 -40.97 16.86
CA ILE A 206 -11.87 -41.16 17.57
C ILE A 206 -11.59 -41.09 19.08
N PRO A 207 -12.17 -40.14 19.83
CA PRO A 207 -11.92 -40.04 21.27
C PRO A 207 -12.64 -41.19 22.00
N THR A 208 -11.87 -42.12 22.57
CA THR A 208 -12.36 -43.11 23.52
C THR A 208 -12.38 -42.48 24.92
N ASP A 209 -13.35 -41.63 25.20
CA ASP A 209 -13.74 -41.31 26.57
C ASP A 209 -15.19 -40.81 26.59
N ALA A 210 -16.10 -41.74 26.87
CA ALA A 210 -17.53 -41.47 27.05
C ALA A 210 -17.74 -40.88 28.45
N GLY A 211 -17.70 -39.55 28.59
CA GLY A 211 -17.99 -38.95 29.91
C GLY A 211 -17.87 -37.44 30.08
N ARG A 212 -17.40 -36.66 29.10
CA ARG A 212 -17.35 -35.19 29.23
C ARG A 212 -18.36 -34.52 28.31
N ALA A 213 -19.42 -33.98 28.90
CA ALA A 213 -20.34 -33.08 28.21
C ALA A 213 -19.54 -31.97 27.50
N LYS A 214 -19.82 -31.75 26.22
CA LYS A 214 -19.26 -30.63 25.45
C LYS A 214 -19.62 -29.33 26.16
N GLN A 215 -18.65 -28.71 26.82
CA GLN A 215 -18.75 -27.29 27.16
C GLN A 215 -18.73 -26.52 25.84
N GLU A 216 -19.81 -25.80 25.56
CA GLU A 216 -19.78 -24.74 24.55
C GLU A 216 -18.65 -23.77 24.90
N PRO A 217 -17.83 -23.31 23.94
CA PRO A 217 -16.75 -22.37 24.23
C PRO A 217 -17.37 -21.07 24.76
N SER A 218 -17.06 -20.73 26.02
CA SER A 218 -17.57 -19.55 26.68
C SER A 218 -17.05 -18.28 26.00
N THR A 219 -17.98 -17.38 25.66
CA THR A 219 -17.77 -16.09 24.99
C THR A 219 -16.84 -15.12 25.76
N GLU A 220 -16.45 -15.46 26.99
CA GLU A 220 -15.65 -14.62 27.90
C GLU A 220 -14.14 -14.56 27.59
N GLN A 221 -13.61 -15.44 26.72
CA GLN A 221 -12.16 -15.49 26.44
C GLN A 221 -11.62 -14.42 25.46
N SER A 222 -12.46 -13.54 24.92
CA SER A 222 -12.11 -12.60 23.83
C SER A 222 -12.12 -11.11 24.21
N GLU A 223 -12.45 -10.77 25.45
CA GLU A 223 -12.49 -9.38 25.92
C GLU A 223 -11.21 -8.99 26.67
N LEU A 224 -10.54 -7.95 26.17
CA LEU A 224 -9.38 -7.37 26.82
C LEU A 224 -9.75 -6.01 27.43
N ARG A 225 -9.48 -5.84 28.73
CA ARG A 225 -9.69 -4.57 29.45
C ARG A 225 -8.36 -3.94 29.78
N ILE A 226 -8.08 -2.78 29.21
CA ILE A 226 -6.81 -2.06 29.40
C ILE A 226 -7.04 -0.91 30.38
N ARG A 227 -6.24 -0.87 31.46
CA ARG A 227 -6.34 0.18 32.47
C ARG A 227 -5.70 1.49 31.96
N PRO A 228 -6.16 2.67 32.43
CA PRO A 228 -5.55 3.96 32.08
C PRO A 228 -4.04 4.05 32.39
N GLU A 229 -3.58 3.37 33.43
CA GLU A 229 -2.15 3.31 33.80
C GLU A 229 -1.34 2.52 32.79
N ASP A 230 -1.85 1.36 32.36
CA ASP A 230 -1.19 0.50 31.38
C ASP A 230 -1.12 1.17 30.01
N ARG A 231 -2.21 1.86 29.61
CA ARG A 231 -2.25 2.70 28.40
C ARG A 231 -1.17 3.78 28.42
N ARG A 232 -1.10 4.57 29.49
CA ARG A 232 -0.11 5.64 29.65
C ARG A 232 1.33 5.10 29.66
N ARG A 233 1.54 3.89 30.21
CA ARG A 233 2.84 3.23 30.18
C ARG A 233 3.24 2.84 28.76
N LEU A 234 2.32 2.27 27.98
CA LEU A 234 2.56 1.91 26.59
C LEU A 234 2.84 3.14 25.72
N GLU A 235 2.05 4.20 25.88
CA GLU A 235 2.25 5.47 25.18
C GLU A 235 3.67 6.02 25.41
N LYS A 236 4.12 6.06 26.68
CA LYS A 236 5.50 6.47 27.01
C LYS A 236 6.57 5.55 26.43
N GLN A 237 6.30 4.25 26.30
CA GLN A 237 7.23 3.30 25.70
C GLN A 237 7.36 3.55 24.19
N LEU A 238 6.23 3.72 23.50
CA LEU A 238 6.19 4.03 22.07
C LEU A 238 6.86 5.36 21.74
N GLU A 239 6.79 6.36 22.64
CA GLU A 239 7.49 7.65 22.48
C GLU A 239 9.02 7.55 22.59
N ARG A 240 9.58 6.55 23.30
CA ARG A 240 11.03 6.47 23.58
C ARG A 240 11.82 5.71 22.52
N ASP A 241 11.27 4.64 21.97
CA ASP A 241 12.06 3.62 21.29
C ASP A 241 12.45 3.96 19.83
N HIS A 242 11.89 5.02 19.21
CA HIS A 242 11.85 5.11 17.73
C HIS A 242 12.36 6.40 17.10
N GLY A 243 13.11 7.23 17.83
CA GLY A 243 13.68 8.47 17.30
C GLY A 243 12.66 9.59 17.00
N GLY A 244 11.35 9.28 16.99
CA GLY A 244 10.26 10.22 16.80
C GLY A 244 9.08 9.91 17.72
N ARG A 245 8.16 10.86 17.85
CA ARG A 245 7.01 10.72 18.75
C ARG A 245 5.95 9.82 18.11
N VAL A 246 5.59 8.71 18.74
CA VAL A 246 4.48 7.85 18.29
C VAL A 246 3.26 8.08 19.18
N CYS A 247 2.15 8.49 18.57
CA CYS A 247 0.86 8.70 19.22
C CYS A 247 -0.11 7.58 18.81
N PRO A 248 -0.33 6.57 19.66
CA PRO A 248 -1.20 5.46 19.32
C PRO A 248 -2.68 5.90 19.29
N VAL A 249 -3.41 5.42 18.30
CA VAL A 249 -4.87 5.49 18.24
C VAL A 249 -5.44 4.23 18.87
N TRP A 250 -6.29 4.40 19.87
CA TRP A 250 -6.93 3.30 20.58
C TRP A 250 -8.34 3.09 20.06
N LEU A 251 -8.59 1.96 19.42
CA LEU A 251 -9.90 1.64 18.85
C LEU A 251 -10.69 0.75 19.81
N ALA A 252 -11.25 1.38 20.85
CA ALA A 252 -12.04 0.70 21.87
C ALA A 252 -13.49 0.41 21.43
N ASN A 253 -14.07 -0.65 21.98
CA ASN A 253 -15.49 -0.94 21.83
C ASN A 253 -16.33 -0.03 22.72
N ASP A 254 -15.87 0.11 23.95
CA ASP A 254 -16.50 0.91 25.00
C ASP A 254 -15.44 1.33 26.03
N VAL A 255 -15.81 2.30 26.88
CA VAL A 255 -15.01 2.77 28.01
C VAL A 255 -15.87 2.64 29.26
N ASP A 256 -15.40 1.87 30.24
CA ASP A 256 -16.17 1.67 31.48
C ASP A 256 -16.10 2.90 32.42
N ASP A 257 -16.87 2.87 33.51
CA ASP A 257 -16.92 3.94 34.51
C ASP A 257 -15.57 4.25 35.17
N GLN A 258 -14.56 3.39 34.97
CA GLN A 258 -13.21 3.54 35.51
C GLN A 258 -12.18 3.90 34.42
N ASP A 259 -12.65 4.41 33.28
CA ASP A 259 -11.84 4.78 32.10
C ASP A 259 -11.06 3.58 31.52
N ARG A 260 -11.48 2.34 31.77
CA ARG A 260 -10.83 1.17 31.17
C ARG A 260 -11.35 0.95 29.77
N TYR A 261 -10.42 0.74 28.85
CA TYR A 261 -10.77 0.49 27.46
C TYR A 261 -11.12 -0.98 27.27
N ILE A 262 -12.33 -1.23 26.78
CA ILE A 262 -12.83 -2.57 26.51
C ILE A 262 -12.61 -2.88 25.03
N LEU A 263 -11.80 -3.88 24.74
CA LEU A 263 -11.48 -4.36 23.39
C LEU A 263 -12.12 -5.72 23.14
N ARG A 264 -12.93 -5.82 22.08
CA ARG A 264 -13.59 -7.05 21.58
C ARG A 264 -13.62 -7.02 20.05
N ASP A 265 -13.49 -8.17 19.39
CA ASP A 265 -13.55 -8.26 17.92
C ASP A 265 -12.66 -7.19 17.23
N GLN A 266 -11.40 -7.08 17.67
CA GLN A 266 -10.47 -6.02 17.21
C GLN A 266 -10.29 -6.04 15.69
N GLN A 267 -10.46 -7.20 15.06
CA GLN A 267 -10.34 -7.39 13.61
C GLN A 267 -11.40 -6.63 12.82
N ARG A 268 -12.54 -6.26 13.43
CA ARG A 268 -13.63 -5.52 12.77
C ARG A 268 -13.16 -4.24 12.09
N TRP A 269 -12.13 -3.59 12.63
CA TRP A 269 -11.58 -2.33 12.10
C TRP A 269 -10.89 -2.50 10.75
N ARG A 270 -10.44 -3.72 10.43
CA ARG A 270 -9.83 -4.05 9.12
C ARG A 270 -10.87 -4.38 8.06
N LYS A 271 -12.00 -4.96 8.45
CA LYS A 271 -12.96 -5.63 7.56
C LYS A 271 -13.34 -4.78 6.36
N TYR A 272 -13.79 -3.53 6.54
CA TYR A 272 -14.17 -2.70 5.39
C TYR A 272 -12.98 -2.39 4.46
N GLY A 273 -11.81 -2.07 5.03
CA GLY A 273 -10.61 -1.77 4.26
C GLY A 273 -10.11 -2.97 3.46
N GLU A 274 -10.01 -4.13 4.09
CA GLU A 274 -9.46 -5.34 3.48
C GLU A 274 -10.49 -6.07 2.61
N HIS A 275 -11.75 -6.17 3.05
CA HIS A 275 -12.81 -6.81 2.28
C HIS A 275 -13.26 -5.97 1.10
N GLU A 276 -13.64 -4.71 1.30
CA GLU A 276 -14.34 -3.91 0.28
C GLU A 276 -13.37 -3.07 -0.55
N LEU A 277 -12.49 -2.32 0.11
CA LEU A 277 -11.62 -1.37 -0.59
C LEU A 277 -10.46 -2.08 -1.30
N PHE A 278 -9.72 -2.93 -0.58
CA PHE A 278 -8.53 -3.58 -1.12
C PHE A 278 -8.89 -4.49 -2.31
N THR A 279 -9.93 -5.31 -2.21
CA THR A 279 -10.36 -6.19 -3.31
C THR A 279 -10.74 -5.38 -4.55
N LEU A 280 -11.59 -4.37 -4.38
CA LEU A 280 -12.07 -3.52 -5.46
C LEU A 280 -10.92 -2.76 -6.14
N PHE A 281 -10.00 -2.23 -5.34
CA PHE A 281 -8.85 -1.47 -5.84
C PHE A 281 -7.88 -2.35 -6.64
N HIS A 282 -7.89 -3.67 -6.40
CA HIS A 282 -7.14 -4.66 -7.16
C HIS A 282 -8.00 -5.40 -8.20
N TYR A 283 -9.07 -4.76 -8.68
CA TYR A 283 -9.92 -5.26 -9.77
C TYR A 283 -10.58 -6.63 -9.47
N LYS A 284 -10.86 -6.88 -8.19
CA LYS A 284 -11.59 -8.07 -7.73
C LYS A 284 -12.94 -7.65 -7.16
N MET A 285 -13.97 -8.39 -7.53
CA MET A 285 -15.30 -8.21 -6.94
C MET A 285 -15.54 -9.30 -5.92
N ASN A 286 -16.08 -8.89 -4.78
CA ASN A 286 -16.59 -9.81 -3.78
C ASN A 286 -17.86 -10.50 -4.29
N GLU A 287 -18.16 -11.64 -3.68
CA GLU A 287 -19.42 -12.32 -3.94
C GLU A 287 -20.60 -11.47 -3.45
N PRO A 288 -21.74 -11.48 -4.15
CA PRO A 288 -22.93 -10.77 -3.70
C PRO A 288 -23.31 -11.20 -2.28
N SER A 289 -23.50 -10.22 -1.39
CA SER A 289 -23.99 -10.45 -0.02
C SER A 289 -25.29 -9.68 0.22
N ASP A 290 -25.99 -10.02 1.30
CA ASP A 290 -27.23 -9.35 1.71
C ASP A 290 -27.04 -7.89 2.21
N GLY A 291 -25.80 -7.38 2.20
CA GLY A 291 -25.43 -6.02 2.57
C GLY A 291 -25.51 -5.70 4.06
N ARG A 292 -25.92 -6.63 4.94
CA ARG A 292 -25.99 -6.37 6.39
C ARG A 292 -24.60 -6.23 7.00
N ALA A 293 -23.69 -7.16 6.67
CA ALA A 293 -22.30 -7.11 7.10
C ALA A 293 -21.59 -5.84 6.63
N LEU A 294 -21.81 -5.46 5.37
CA LEU A 294 -21.28 -4.25 4.75
C LEU A 294 -21.69 -2.96 5.50
N ARG A 295 -22.95 -2.83 5.92
CA ARG A 295 -23.38 -1.66 6.70
C ARG A 295 -22.69 -1.57 8.05
N LYS A 296 -22.46 -2.71 8.71
CA LYS A 296 -21.75 -2.78 9.99
C LYS A 296 -20.27 -2.42 9.82
N SER A 297 -19.59 -3.03 8.85
CA SER A 297 -18.17 -2.75 8.59
C SER A 297 -17.93 -1.30 8.15
N TRP A 298 -18.83 -0.69 7.38
CA TRP A 298 -18.78 0.74 7.06
C TRP A 298 -18.88 1.63 8.30
N ALA A 299 -19.79 1.33 9.23
CA ALA A 299 -19.92 2.09 10.46
C ALA A 299 -18.64 2.01 11.31
N ASP A 300 -18.02 0.83 11.39
CA ASP A 300 -16.73 0.64 12.07
C ASP A 300 -15.61 1.41 11.35
N TYR A 301 -15.57 1.41 10.02
CA TYR A 301 -14.60 2.18 9.21
C TYR A 301 -14.70 3.69 9.45
N TYR A 302 -15.92 4.23 9.49
CA TYR A 302 -16.16 5.63 9.80
C TYR A 302 -15.74 5.97 11.25
N ARG A 303 -16.11 5.13 12.23
CA ARG A 303 -15.71 5.31 13.63
C ARG A 303 -14.19 5.31 13.80
N MET A 304 -13.50 4.42 13.10
CA MET A 304 -12.04 4.38 13.08
C MET A 304 -11.46 5.69 12.53
N ASN A 305 -11.89 6.14 11.34
CA ASN A 305 -11.42 7.38 10.74
C ASN A 305 -11.68 8.60 11.65
N ARG A 306 -12.84 8.63 12.33
CA ARG A 306 -13.17 9.65 13.32
C ARG A 306 -12.22 9.63 14.51
N ALA A 307 -11.89 8.45 15.06
CA ALA A 307 -10.95 8.33 16.16
C ALA A 307 -9.55 8.84 15.79
N PHE A 308 -9.09 8.56 14.56
CA PHE A 308 -7.86 9.13 14.03
C PHE A 308 -7.92 10.66 13.96
N ALA A 309 -9.02 11.22 13.46
CA ALA A 309 -9.21 12.67 13.42
C ALA A 309 -9.20 13.28 14.84
N ASP A 310 -9.85 12.64 15.81
CA ASP A 310 -9.85 13.06 17.23
C ASP A 310 -8.44 13.07 17.82
N THR A 311 -7.66 12.00 17.62
CA THR A 311 -6.28 11.92 18.08
C THR A 311 -5.39 12.98 17.43
N ILE A 312 -5.45 13.15 16.11
CA ILE A 312 -4.63 14.17 15.42
C ILE A 312 -4.97 15.57 15.93
N MET A 313 -6.26 15.89 16.09
CA MET A 313 -6.68 17.21 16.57
C MET A 313 -6.21 17.51 17.99
N SER A 314 -6.04 16.50 18.84
CA SER A 314 -5.52 16.68 20.20
C SER A 314 -4.04 17.07 20.27
N ILE A 315 -3.27 16.80 19.21
CA ILE A 315 -1.82 17.08 19.14
C ILE A 315 -1.46 18.17 18.12
N TYR A 316 -2.37 18.47 17.20
CA TYR A 316 -2.18 19.41 16.10
C TYR A 316 -1.90 20.83 16.60
N LYS A 317 -0.94 21.49 15.95
CA LYS A 317 -0.70 22.92 16.10
C LYS A 317 -0.86 23.64 14.75
N PRO A 318 -1.34 24.90 14.73
CA PRO A 318 -1.40 25.68 13.50
C PRO A 318 -0.04 25.69 12.79
N GLY A 319 -0.06 25.43 11.49
CA GLY A 319 1.15 25.33 10.65
C GLY A 319 1.72 23.92 10.52
N ASP A 320 1.23 22.92 11.28
CA ASP A 320 1.63 21.52 11.09
C ASP A 320 1.13 20.98 9.74
N VAL A 321 1.92 20.10 9.13
CA VAL A 321 1.57 19.38 7.90
C VAL A 321 1.17 17.96 8.24
N ILE A 322 -0.02 17.53 7.82
CA ILE A 322 -0.51 16.18 8.04
C ILE A 322 -0.35 15.36 6.75
N LEU A 323 0.29 14.20 6.83
CA LEU A 323 0.38 13.25 5.73
C LEU A 323 -0.40 11.98 6.08
N VAL A 324 -1.48 11.72 5.34
CA VAL A 324 -2.34 10.56 5.53
C VAL A 324 -1.97 9.47 4.53
N HIS A 325 -1.84 8.23 5.02
CA HIS A 325 -1.38 7.10 4.23
C HIS A 325 -2.46 6.02 4.08
N ASP A 326 -2.66 5.63 2.83
CA ASP A 326 -3.32 4.39 2.39
C ASP A 326 -4.85 4.30 2.57
N TYR A 327 -5.42 3.25 1.98
CA TYR A 327 -6.88 3.05 1.83
C TYR A 327 -7.66 2.89 3.15
N HIS A 328 -7.00 2.67 4.29
CA HIS A 328 -7.68 2.58 5.58
C HIS A 328 -8.18 3.96 6.07
N LEU A 329 -7.57 5.05 5.59
CA LEU A 329 -7.81 6.40 6.11
C LEU A 329 -8.35 7.35 5.03
N LEU A 330 -9.14 6.83 4.07
CA LEU A 330 -9.65 7.63 2.94
C LEU A 330 -10.60 8.75 3.39
N LEU A 331 -11.27 8.61 4.55
CA LEU A 331 -12.20 9.64 5.06
C LEU A 331 -11.50 10.68 5.95
N LEU A 332 -10.27 10.39 6.38
CA LEU A 332 -9.56 11.22 7.34
C LEU A 332 -9.32 12.66 6.83
N PRO A 333 -8.91 12.92 5.56
CA PRO A 333 -8.67 14.27 5.10
C PRO A 333 -9.89 15.19 5.22
N SER A 334 -11.07 14.73 4.79
CA SER A 334 -12.30 15.52 4.91
C SER A 334 -12.70 15.75 6.37
N LEU A 335 -12.55 14.73 7.24
CA LEU A 335 -12.87 14.85 8.67
C LEU A 335 -11.98 15.88 9.38
N LEU A 336 -10.71 15.99 8.99
CA LEU A 336 -9.79 17.01 9.50
C LEU A 336 -10.17 18.40 8.97
N ARG A 337 -10.45 18.51 7.66
CA ARG A 337 -10.84 19.77 7.00
C ARG A 337 -12.12 20.37 7.58
N GLN A 338 -13.09 19.53 7.93
CA GLN A 338 -14.35 19.96 8.56
C GLN A 338 -14.14 20.60 9.94
N ARG A 339 -13.06 20.26 10.64
CA ARG A 339 -12.71 20.85 11.94
C ARG A 339 -11.88 22.11 11.79
N ILE A 340 -10.91 22.09 10.86
CA ILE A 340 -10.01 23.21 10.59
C ILE A 340 -9.93 23.39 9.07
N HIS A 341 -10.53 24.45 8.55
CA HIS A 341 -10.61 24.67 7.11
C HIS A 341 -9.25 25.01 6.47
N THR A 342 -8.31 25.62 7.21
CA THR A 342 -6.97 26.01 6.73
C THR A 342 -5.89 24.95 6.90
N ILE A 343 -6.24 23.73 7.34
CA ILE A 343 -5.26 22.70 7.67
C ILE A 343 -4.45 22.22 6.45
N TYR A 344 -3.15 21.95 6.59
CA TYR A 344 -2.36 21.38 5.50
C TYR A 344 -2.42 19.86 5.56
N VAL A 345 -3.05 19.22 4.58
CA VAL A 345 -3.23 17.77 4.51
C VAL A 345 -2.79 17.25 3.15
N GLY A 346 -1.81 16.36 3.14
CA GLY A 346 -1.49 15.50 2.01
C GLY A 346 -2.07 14.10 2.22
N PHE A 347 -2.49 13.45 1.15
CA PHE A 347 -2.91 12.06 1.15
C PHE A 347 -2.09 11.27 0.13
N PHE A 348 -1.62 10.08 0.50
CA PHE A 348 -0.86 9.21 -0.41
C PHE A 348 -1.43 7.79 -0.42
N LEU A 349 -1.79 7.29 -1.60
CA LEU A 349 -2.33 5.94 -1.79
C LEU A 349 -1.22 4.96 -2.20
N HIS A 350 -0.97 3.94 -1.37
CA HIS A 350 0.08 2.95 -1.65
C HIS A 350 -0.39 1.82 -2.56
N VAL A 351 -1.69 1.51 -2.53
CA VAL A 351 -2.34 0.54 -3.41
C VAL A 351 -2.73 1.17 -4.76
N PRO A 352 -3.04 0.36 -5.79
CA PRO A 352 -3.63 0.88 -7.02
C PRO A 352 -4.94 1.62 -6.78
N PHE A 353 -5.28 2.53 -7.70
CA PHE A 353 -6.62 3.11 -7.76
C PHE A 353 -7.36 2.55 -8.99
N PRO A 354 -8.57 2.00 -8.83
CA PRO A 354 -9.26 1.29 -9.90
C PRO A 354 -9.91 2.26 -10.89
N SER A 355 -10.16 1.79 -12.11
CA SER A 355 -10.92 2.52 -13.12
C SER A 355 -12.33 2.87 -12.62
N SER A 356 -12.96 3.91 -13.20
CA SER A 356 -14.31 4.32 -12.81
C SER A 356 -15.37 3.24 -12.96
N GLU A 357 -15.14 2.26 -13.82
CA GLU A 357 -16.06 1.14 -14.06
C GLU A 357 -16.07 0.15 -12.90
N TYR A 358 -14.91 -0.08 -12.27
CA TYR A 358 -14.82 -0.85 -11.04
C TYR A 358 -15.22 0.00 -9.85
N TYR A 359 -14.70 1.23 -9.75
CA TYR A 359 -14.95 2.09 -8.58
C TYR A 359 -16.45 2.34 -8.32
N ARG A 360 -17.27 2.46 -9.39
CA ARG A 360 -18.71 2.65 -9.24
C ARG A 360 -19.45 1.49 -8.58
N CYS A 361 -18.86 0.29 -8.52
CA CYS A 361 -19.40 -0.85 -7.79
C CYS A 361 -19.34 -0.66 -6.27
N LEU A 362 -18.51 0.26 -5.77
CA LEU A 362 -18.46 0.62 -4.35
C LEU A 362 -19.76 1.29 -3.93
N THR A 363 -20.41 0.75 -2.91
CA THR A 363 -21.69 1.27 -2.39
C THR A 363 -21.56 2.68 -1.78
N ARG A 364 -20.41 2.98 -1.15
CA ARG A 364 -20.07 4.26 -0.49
C ARG A 364 -19.09 5.12 -1.30
N ARG A 365 -19.17 4.98 -2.63
CA ARG A 365 -18.25 5.62 -3.60
C ARG A 365 -18.16 7.15 -3.45
N LYS A 366 -19.26 7.83 -3.10
CA LYS A 366 -19.25 9.29 -2.98
C LYS A 366 -18.50 9.70 -1.73
N GLU A 367 -18.87 9.12 -0.59
CA GLU A 367 -18.29 9.41 0.71
C GLU A 367 -16.78 9.14 0.73
N VAL A 368 -16.33 8.07 0.07
CA VAL A 368 -14.90 7.75 -0.03
C VAL A 368 -14.14 8.75 -0.92
N LEU A 369 -14.66 9.14 -2.08
CA LEU A 369 -14.00 10.15 -2.93
C LEU A 369 -13.97 11.53 -2.25
N GLU A 370 -15.10 11.96 -1.69
CA GLU A 370 -15.22 13.23 -0.96
C GLU A 370 -14.28 13.25 0.26
N GLY A 371 -14.10 12.10 0.90
CA GLY A 371 -13.12 11.88 1.96
C GLY A 371 -11.71 12.31 1.57
N VAL A 372 -11.23 11.79 0.44
CA VAL A 372 -9.86 12.05 -0.06
C VAL A 372 -9.72 13.48 -0.58
N LEU A 373 -10.75 14.02 -1.22
CA LEU A 373 -10.79 15.41 -1.72
C LEU A 373 -10.72 16.47 -0.60
N GLY A 374 -10.76 16.08 0.68
CA GLY A 374 -10.44 16.99 1.78
C GLY A 374 -8.95 17.35 1.90
N ALA A 375 -8.07 16.63 1.19
CA ALA A 375 -6.64 16.92 1.13
C ALA A 375 -6.33 18.13 0.23
N ASN A 376 -5.23 18.81 0.50
CA ASN A 376 -4.66 19.80 -0.42
C ASN A 376 -3.97 19.14 -1.61
N MET A 377 -3.38 17.96 -1.37
CA MET A 377 -2.60 17.22 -2.34
C MET A 377 -2.81 15.72 -2.20
N ILE A 378 -2.94 15.04 -3.33
CA ILE A 378 -3.16 13.59 -3.41
C ILE A 378 -2.03 12.99 -4.26
N GLY A 379 -1.32 12.02 -3.71
CA GLY A 379 -0.23 11.32 -4.39
C GLY A 379 -0.57 9.86 -4.68
N PHE A 380 -0.12 9.37 -5.84
CA PHE A 380 -0.25 7.99 -6.29
C PHE A 380 1.10 7.38 -6.69
N GLN A 381 1.16 6.04 -6.74
CA GLN A 381 2.35 5.31 -7.21
C GLN A 381 2.58 5.41 -8.72
N ALA A 382 1.53 5.58 -9.52
CA ALA A 382 1.60 5.57 -10.98
C ALA A 382 0.60 6.54 -11.60
N TYR A 383 0.94 7.06 -12.78
CA TYR A 383 0.10 7.99 -13.54
C TYR A 383 -1.26 7.39 -13.95
N SER A 384 -1.32 6.08 -14.22
CA SER A 384 -2.59 5.41 -14.50
C SER A 384 -3.59 5.56 -13.34
N TYR A 385 -3.11 5.46 -12.09
CA TYR A 385 -3.94 5.57 -10.89
C TYR A 385 -4.46 7.00 -10.68
N SER A 386 -3.62 8.01 -10.91
CA SER A 386 -4.04 9.41 -10.82
C SER A 386 -5.09 9.77 -11.88
N ARG A 387 -4.95 9.28 -13.11
CA ARG A 387 -5.98 9.43 -14.15
C ARG A 387 -7.29 8.74 -13.77
N HIS A 388 -7.22 7.52 -13.24
CA HIS A 388 -8.41 6.80 -12.80
C HIS A 388 -9.13 7.53 -11.67
N PHE A 389 -8.40 8.09 -10.71
CA PHE A 389 -8.95 8.92 -9.64
C PHE A 389 -9.66 10.16 -10.20
N SER A 390 -8.97 10.93 -11.05
CA SER A 390 -9.53 12.13 -11.69
C SER A 390 -10.81 11.82 -12.47
N SER A 391 -10.78 10.73 -13.25
CA SER A 391 -11.97 10.25 -13.97
C SER A 391 -13.11 9.84 -13.04
N CYS A 392 -12.83 9.28 -11.86
CA CYS A 392 -13.85 8.96 -10.87
C CYS A 392 -14.47 10.23 -10.28
N CYS A 393 -13.67 11.23 -9.94
CA CYS A 393 -14.15 12.51 -9.44
C CYS A 393 -15.12 13.17 -10.44
N THR A 394 -14.76 13.23 -11.72
CA THR A 394 -15.64 13.80 -12.75
C THR A 394 -16.90 12.97 -12.99
N ARG A 395 -16.77 11.65 -13.14
CA ARG A 395 -17.93 10.79 -13.49
C ARG A 395 -18.91 10.56 -12.34
N ILE A 396 -18.45 10.59 -11.08
CA ILE A 396 -19.26 10.20 -9.91
C ILE A 396 -19.72 11.42 -9.10
N LEU A 397 -18.86 12.42 -8.96
CA LEU A 397 -19.15 13.64 -8.21
C LEU A 397 -19.50 14.83 -9.10
N GLY A 398 -19.11 14.80 -10.38
CA GLY A 398 -19.35 15.92 -11.30
C GLY A 398 -18.34 17.06 -11.14
N PHE A 399 -17.21 16.82 -10.48
CA PHE A 399 -16.14 17.81 -10.35
C PHE A 399 -15.26 17.86 -11.59
N ASP A 400 -14.89 19.06 -11.98
CA ASP A 400 -13.95 19.27 -13.08
C ASP A 400 -12.57 18.76 -12.68
N SER A 401 -11.94 18.02 -13.59
CA SER A 401 -10.58 17.51 -13.39
C SER A 401 -9.70 17.87 -14.57
N SER A 402 -8.45 18.15 -14.27
CA SER A 402 -7.39 18.44 -15.22
C SER A 402 -6.20 17.51 -14.97
N SER A 403 -5.14 17.62 -15.77
CA SER A 403 -3.90 16.89 -15.51
C SER A 403 -3.20 17.31 -14.20
N ALA A 404 -3.52 18.50 -13.66
CA ALA A 404 -2.88 19.03 -12.45
C ALA A 404 -3.64 18.66 -11.16
N GLY A 405 -4.91 18.28 -11.26
CA GLY A 405 -5.75 18.06 -10.09
C GLY A 405 -7.25 18.12 -10.36
N VAL A 406 -8.01 18.20 -9.29
CA VAL A 406 -9.48 18.22 -9.28
C VAL A 406 -9.97 19.49 -8.58
N ASP A 407 -10.88 20.22 -9.21
CA ASP A 407 -11.53 21.39 -8.60
C ASP A 407 -12.77 20.94 -7.83
N ALA A 408 -12.67 20.90 -6.50
CA ALA A 408 -13.72 20.40 -5.61
C ALA A 408 -14.01 21.41 -4.50
N PHE A 409 -15.29 21.62 -4.19
CA PHE A 409 -15.74 22.51 -3.10
C PHE A 409 -15.19 23.94 -3.18
N GLY A 410 -14.92 24.45 -4.39
CA GLY A 410 -14.36 25.79 -4.61
C GLY A 410 -12.86 25.90 -4.34
N ALA A 411 -12.15 24.77 -4.21
CA ALA A 411 -10.71 24.69 -4.05
C ALA A 411 -10.08 23.71 -5.07
N HIS A 412 -8.84 23.99 -5.45
CA HIS A 412 -8.07 23.07 -6.30
C HIS A 412 -7.35 22.04 -5.44
N VAL A 413 -7.59 20.77 -5.69
CA VAL A 413 -6.89 19.64 -5.06
C VAL A 413 -5.85 19.11 -6.03
N ALA A 414 -4.57 19.33 -5.71
CA ALA A 414 -3.47 18.88 -6.57
C ALA A 414 -3.39 17.35 -6.58
N VAL A 415 -3.19 16.76 -7.76
CA VAL A 415 -3.02 15.31 -7.92
C VAL A 415 -1.73 15.03 -8.67
N ASP A 416 -0.85 14.22 -8.08
CA ASP A 416 0.46 13.95 -8.66
C ASP A 416 0.96 12.52 -8.35
N VAL A 417 2.12 12.14 -8.88
CA VAL A 417 2.66 10.78 -8.87
C VAL A 417 4.02 10.75 -8.17
N PHE A 418 4.10 9.99 -7.08
CA PHE A 418 5.33 9.80 -6.30
C PHE A 418 5.57 8.30 -6.07
N PRO A 419 6.26 7.61 -6.98
CA PRO A 419 6.62 6.22 -6.79
C PRO A 419 7.47 6.07 -5.52
N ILE A 420 7.05 5.23 -4.58
CA ILE A 420 7.77 5.06 -3.31
C ILE A 420 9.07 4.28 -3.51
N GLY A 421 10.18 4.81 -3.00
CA GLY A 421 11.49 4.17 -3.00
C GLY A 421 11.75 3.33 -1.74
N ILE A 422 12.80 2.52 -1.77
CA ILE A 422 13.35 1.83 -0.59
C ILE A 422 14.52 2.62 -0.02
N ASN A 423 14.88 2.37 1.25
CA ASN A 423 16.17 2.81 1.76
C ASN A 423 17.29 1.96 1.16
N ALA A 424 17.80 2.41 0.00
CA ALA A 424 18.84 1.70 -0.75
C ALA A 424 20.14 1.55 0.05
N ASN A 425 20.54 2.59 0.79
CA ASN A 425 21.79 2.59 1.55
C ASN A 425 21.79 1.53 2.65
N THR A 426 20.76 1.54 3.51
CA THR A 426 20.61 0.54 4.57
C THR A 426 20.43 -0.86 4.00
N THR A 427 19.75 -1.00 2.86
CA THR A 427 19.59 -2.31 2.18
C THR A 427 20.92 -2.85 1.68
N ILE A 428 21.76 -2.03 1.03
CA ILE A 428 23.10 -2.42 0.57
C ILE A 428 23.96 -2.79 1.76
N GLN A 429 23.97 -1.96 2.81
CA GLN A 429 24.74 -2.22 4.01
C GLN A 429 24.36 -3.56 4.65
N ALA A 430 23.07 -3.79 4.89
CA ALA A 430 22.58 -5.04 5.47
C ALA A 430 22.90 -6.25 4.59
N ALA A 431 22.85 -6.09 3.27
CA ALA A 431 23.11 -7.19 2.34
C ALA A 431 24.60 -7.55 2.24
N PHE A 432 25.51 -6.57 2.20
CA PHE A 432 26.92 -6.79 1.83
C PHE A 432 27.90 -6.65 3.00
N GLU A 433 27.55 -5.94 4.08
CA GLU A 433 28.47 -5.69 5.20
C GLU A 433 28.18 -6.57 6.42
N SER A 434 27.09 -7.35 6.41
CA SER A 434 26.75 -8.26 7.51
C SER A 434 27.47 -9.61 7.37
N PRO A 435 28.31 -10.02 8.35
CA PRO A 435 28.97 -11.33 8.34
C PRO A 435 27.98 -12.50 8.34
N GLU A 436 26.87 -12.36 9.07
CA GLU A 436 25.81 -13.37 9.14
C GLU A 436 25.14 -13.62 7.79
N VAL A 437 25.00 -12.57 6.97
CA VAL A 437 24.46 -12.69 5.61
C VAL A 437 25.46 -13.37 4.70
N GLU A 438 26.75 -13.05 4.81
CA GLU A 438 27.80 -13.67 3.99
C GLU A 438 27.95 -15.18 4.28
N GLU A 439 27.83 -15.58 5.55
CA GLU A 439 27.79 -16.99 5.95
C GLU A 439 26.61 -17.72 5.31
N LYS A 440 25.40 -17.14 5.39
CA LYS A 440 24.19 -17.71 4.78
C LYS A 440 24.28 -17.80 3.26
N VAL A 441 24.83 -16.79 2.61
CA VAL A 441 25.06 -16.79 1.15
C VAL A 441 26.04 -17.90 0.78
N SER A 442 27.12 -18.07 1.54
CA SER A 442 28.09 -19.14 1.32
C SER A 442 27.47 -20.53 1.47
N ALA A 443 26.69 -20.74 2.53
CA ALA A 443 25.97 -22.00 2.77
C ALA A 443 24.95 -22.32 1.65
N LEU A 444 24.20 -21.32 1.18
CA LEU A 444 23.27 -21.49 0.06
C LEU A 444 23.98 -21.83 -1.26
N ARG A 445 25.13 -21.20 -1.53
CA ARG A 445 25.95 -21.51 -2.71
C ARG A 445 26.50 -22.93 -2.68
N GLU A 446 26.89 -23.42 -1.51
CA GLU A 446 27.35 -24.80 -1.34
C GLU A 446 26.19 -25.79 -1.52
N MET A 447 25.05 -25.54 -0.87
CA MET A 447 23.87 -26.40 -0.91
C MET A 447 23.29 -26.56 -2.32
N TYR A 448 23.29 -25.49 -3.10
CA TYR A 448 22.75 -25.46 -4.47
C TYR A 448 23.85 -25.36 -5.54
N SER A 449 25.03 -25.92 -5.25
CA SER A 449 26.16 -25.92 -6.19
C SER A 449 25.75 -26.51 -7.54
N GLY A 450 26.14 -25.83 -8.62
CA GLY A 450 25.80 -26.22 -10.00
C GLY A 450 24.36 -25.89 -10.44
N LYS A 451 23.49 -25.37 -9.55
CA LYS A 451 22.10 -25.05 -9.87
C LYS A 451 21.88 -23.53 -10.02
N LYS A 452 20.89 -23.14 -10.82
CA LYS A 452 20.37 -21.77 -10.88
C LYS A 452 19.26 -21.60 -9.86
N ILE A 453 19.28 -20.49 -9.11
CA ILE A 453 18.30 -20.23 -8.06
C ILE A 453 17.42 -19.05 -8.50
N ILE A 454 16.10 -19.27 -8.51
CA ILE A 454 15.08 -18.23 -8.64
C ILE A 454 14.52 -17.99 -7.24
N VAL A 455 14.52 -16.75 -6.75
CA VAL A 455 14.00 -16.42 -5.42
C VAL A 455 12.81 -15.47 -5.55
N GLY A 456 11.69 -15.85 -4.95
CA GLY A 456 10.50 -15.01 -4.83
C GLY A 456 10.13 -14.80 -3.36
N ARG A 457 9.73 -13.57 -3.00
CA ARG A 457 9.19 -13.28 -1.66
C ARG A 457 7.91 -12.47 -1.80
N ASP A 458 6.79 -13.13 -1.58
CA ASP A 458 5.46 -12.56 -1.80
C ASP A 458 4.53 -12.86 -0.64
N ARG A 459 3.53 -12.02 -0.41
CA ARG A 459 2.39 -12.42 0.42
C ARG A 459 1.59 -13.47 -0.35
N LEU A 460 0.98 -14.43 0.35
CA LEU A 460 0.14 -15.47 -0.26
C LEU A 460 -1.23 -14.93 -0.71
N ASP A 461 -1.25 -13.72 -1.23
CA ASP A 461 -2.44 -13.00 -1.66
C ASP A 461 -2.66 -13.26 -3.15
N SER A 462 -3.91 -13.41 -3.52
CA SER A 462 -4.35 -13.63 -4.89
C SER A 462 -3.91 -12.53 -5.89
N VAL A 463 -3.48 -11.35 -5.44
CA VAL A 463 -2.97 -10.27 -6.32
C VAL A 463 -1.48 -10.41 -6.66
N ARG A 464 -0.73 -11.25 -5.93
CA ARG A 464 0.74 -11.33 -6.04
C ARG A 464 1.24 -12.37 -7.04
N GLY A 465 0.33 -13.11 -7.66
CA GLY A 465 0.67 -13.96 -8.80
C GLY A 465 1.49 -15.21 -8.47
N VAL A 466 1.52 -15.66 -7.21
CA VAL A 466 2.34 -16.81 -6.79
C VAL A 466 1.93 -18.08 -7.54
N ALA A 467 0.63 -18.32 -7.71
CA ALA A 467 0.13 -19.47 -8.48
C ALA A 467 0.59 -19.40 -9.95
N GLN A 468 0.52 -18.23 -10.59
CA GLN A 468 0.96 -18.02 -11.96
C GLN A 468 2.47 -18.24 -12.10
N LYS A 469 3.26 -17.82 -11.10
CA LYS A 469 4.71 -18.06 -11.06
C LYS A 469 5.03 -19.55 -11.02
N LEU A 470 4.30 -20.32 -10.21
CA LEU A 470 4.47 -21.78 -10.12
C LEU A 470 4.06 -22.48 -11.41
N GLN A 471 2.90 -22.13 -11.98
CA GLN A 471 2.43 -22.67 -13.26
C GLN A 471 3.42 -22.35 -14.41
N ALA A 472 3.98 -21.14 -14.43
CA ALA A 472 5.01 -20.79 -15.41
C ALA A 472 6.29 -21.60 -15.21
N PHE A 473 6.67 -21.88 -13.97
CA PHE A 473 7.84 -22.70 -13.65
C PHE A 473 7.64 -24.17 -14.05
N GLU A 474 6.45 -24.72 -13.82
CA GLU A 474 6.04 -26.05 -14.30
C GLU A 474 6.18 -26.14 -15.83
N ILE A 475 5.52 -25.23 -16.57
CA ILE A 475 5.58 -25.17 -18.04
C ILE A 475 7.03 -24.98 -18.53
N PHE A 476 7.84 -24.20 -17.83
CA PHE A 476 9.25 -24.02 -18.15
C PHE A 476 10.03 -25.34 -18.08
N LEU A 477 9.83 -26.13 -17.03
CA LEU A 477 10.49 -27.44 -16.87
C LEU A 477 9.95 -28.51 -17.83
N GLU A 478 8.68 -28.42 -18.23
CA GLU A 478 8.10 -29.28 -19.26
C GLU A 478 8.74 -29.01 -20.63
N ARG A 479 8.80 -27.73 -21.03
CA ARG A 479 9.28 -27.30 -22.35
C ARG A 479 10.79 -27.36 -22.52
N ASN A 480 11.54 -27.28 -21.42
CA ASN A 480 13.00 -27.27 -21.45
C ASN A 480 13.55 -28.37 -20.52
N PRO A 481 13.56 -29.64 -20.95
CA PRO A 481 14.01 -30.77 -20.13
C PRO A 481 15.45 -30.65 -19.64
N GLU A 482 16.31 -29.92 -20.34
CA GLU A 482 17.70 -29.65 -19.97
C GLU A 482 17.85 -28.86 -18.67
N TRP A 483 16.81 -28.12 -18.26
CA TRP A 483 16.80 -27.35 -17.02
C TRP A 483 16.26 -28.14 -15.81
N ARG A 484 15.74 -29.36 -16.05
CA ARG A 484 15.36 -30.27 -14.96
C ARG A 484 16.61 -30.62 -14.15
N ASP A 485 16.46 -30.61 -12.83
CA ASP A 485 17.55 -30.75 -11.85
C ASP A 485 18.62 -29.64 -11.87
N GLN A 486 18.59 -28.71 -12.83
CA GLN A 486 19.54 -27.58 -12.93
C GLN A 486 19.00 -26.27 -12.36
N VAL A 487 17.69 -26.13 -12.13
CA VAL A 487 17.07 -24.91 -11.61
C VAL A 487 16.26 -25.20 -10.35
N VAL A 488 16.29 -24.28 -9.38
CA VAL A 488 15.52 -24.33 -8.14
C VAL A 488 14.76 -23.02 -7.95
N LEU A 489 13.46 -23.11 -7.69
CA LEU A 489 12.63 -21.98 -7.28
C LEU A 489 12.43 -22.00 -5.75
N ILE A 490 12.89 -20.95 -5.07
CA ILE A 490 12.67 -20.73 -3.63
C ILE A 490 11.61 -19.63 -3.48
N GLN A 491 10.39 -20.02 -3.10
CA GLN A 491 9.29 -19.08 -2.86
C GLN A 491 9.05 -18.92 -1.36
N VAL A 492 9.37 -17.74 -0.82
CA VAL A 492 9.11 -17.37 0.57
C VAL A 492 7.76 -16.67 0.66
N THR A 493 6.80 -17.27 1.34
CA THR A 493 5.46 -16.71 1.49
C THR A 493 5.24 -16.12 2.88
N SER A 494 4.56 -14.99 2.95
CA SER A 494 4.02 -14.46 4.22
C SER A 494 2.51 -14.68 4.27
N PRO A 495 1.93 -14.95 5.45
CA PRO A 495 0.49 -15.16 5.58
C PRO A 495 -0.31 -13.92 5.14
N THR A 496 -1.52 -14.17 4.64
CA THR A 496 -2.47 -13.17 4.11
C THR A 496 -3.16 -12.37 5.21
N SER A 497 -3.93 -11.35 4.79
CA SER A 497 -4.92 -10.67 5.63
C SER A 497 -5.89 -11.66 6.27
N ILE A 498 -6.49 -11.24 7.37
CA ILE A 498 -7.23 -12.12 8.28
C ILE A 498 -8.47 -12.73 7.62
N GLU A 499 -9.17 -12.00 6.75
CA GLU A 499 -10.38 -12.51 6.09
C GLU A 499 -10.12 -13.48 4.94
N GLU A 500 -8.96 -13.39 4.26
CA GLU A 500 -8.60 -14.47 3.33
C GLU A 500 -8.49 -15.80 4.10
N ARG A 501 -8.18 -15.81 5.41
CA ARG A 501 -8.12 -17.08 6.17
C ARG A 501 -9.47 -17.77 6.39
N GLU A 502 -10.59 -17.07 6.28
CA GLU A 502 -11.89 -17.67 6.66
C GLU A 502 -12.60 -18.37 5.49
N ASP A 503 -12.34 -18.03 4.22
CA ASP A 503 -13.02 -18.69 3.08
C ASP A 503 -12.21 -18.86 1.75
N LYS A 504 -11.22 -17.99 1.44
CA LYS A 504 -10.58 -17.92 0.08
C LYS A 504 -9.05 -18.10 0.06
N GLY A 505 -8.37 -17.66 1.10
CA GLY A 505 -6.95 -17.88 1.36
C GLY A 505 -6.63 -19.34 1.54
N ASP A 506 -7.54 -20.13 2.14
CA ASP A 506 -7.42 -21.59 2.19
C ASP A 506 -7.45 -22.20 0.78
N LYS A 507 -8.28 -21.70 -0.14
CA LYS A 507 -8.29 -22.17 -1.54
C LYS A 507 -7.00 -21.82 -2.28
N THR A 508 -6.47 -20.63 -2.08
CA THR A 508 -5.22 -20.19 -2.73
C THR A 508 -4.03 -20.93 -2.15
N ALA A 509 -3.98 -21.11 -0.84
CA ALA A 509 -2.97 -21.90 -0.15
C ALA A 509 -3.03 -23.37 -0.58
N ASN A 510 -4.23 -23.97 -0.65
CA ASN A 510 -4.41 -25.34 -1.13
C ASN A 510 -3.97 -25.48 -2.58
N LYS A 511 -4.39 -24.58 -3.47
CA LYS A 511 -3.95 -24.59 -4.87
C LYS A 511 -2.43 -24.47 -5.00
N ILE A 512 -1.79 -23.64 -4.17
CA ILE A 512 -0.33 -23.51 -4.15
C ILE A 512 0.30 -24.78 -3.60
N SER A 513 -0.28 -25.40 -2.56
CA SER A 513 0.17 -26.68 -2.04
C SER A 513 0.08 -27.78 -3.10
N ASP A 514 -1.00 -27.81 -3.88
CA ASP A 514 -1.21 -28.77 -4.97
C ASP A 514 -0.24 -28.56 -6.13
N LEU A 515 0.15 -27.32 -6.43
CA LEU A 515 1.16 -26.99 -7.45
C LEU A 515 2.60 -27.27 -7.00
N VAL A 516 2.83 -27.39 -5.68
CA VAL A 516 4.14 -27.68 -5.11
C VAL A 516 4.34 -29.18 -4.87
N ALA A 517 3.25 -29.92 -4.63
CA ALA A 517 3.24 -31.37 -4.48
C ALA A 517 3.48 -32.07 -5.82
#